data_AF-B4GFP9-F1
#
_entry.id   AF-B4GFP9-F1
#
_cell.length_a   1.000
_cell.length_b   1.000
_cell.length_c   1.000
_cell.angle_alpha   90.00
_cell.angle_beta   90.00
_cell.angle_gamma   90.00
#
_symmetry.space_group_name_H-M   'P 1'
#
loop_
_entity.id
_entity.type
_entity.pdbx_description
1 polymer ?
#
loop_
_entity_poly.entity_id
_entity_poly.type
_entity_poly.pdbx_seq_one_letter_code
_entity_poly.pdbx_strand_id
1 'polypeptide(L)'
;MSGTLPATYVKGFHDEEKVRRMEYRKLGKTGLEVSKISFGGGALCANYGFDLEEGIKTVQDALKSGINYIDTAPWYGQGRSEEVLGQALKDVPRESYYIATKNLGVISAAAHGLGLLTNAGPPPWHPATDEQKALGRKAAAVCLQRGVELGKLALYYSMKLGEVSTFLTGMQTRQLLQINLAAFEQGLTEKEQEVLLYLSKNVLTKSFNWEGIELERYWAAIKNK
;
A
#
# COMPACT_ATOMS: atom_id res chain seq x y z
N MET A 1 -0.19 2.38 24.18
CA MET A 1 -1.45 1.60 24.24
C MET A 1 -1.13 0.20 23.72
N SER A 2 -1.29 -0.86 24.51
CA SER A 2 -1.09 -2.24 24.01
C SER A 2 -2.39 -2.71 23.36
N GLY A 3 -2.42 -2.78 22.02
CA GLY A 3 -3.55 -3.36 21.31
C GLY A 3 -3.78 -4.82 21.68
N THR A 4 -5.04 -5.26 21.58
CA THR A 4 -5.40 -6.69 21.58
C THR A 4 -4.78 -7.37 20.37
N LEU A 5 -4.33 -8.61 20.53
CA LEU A 5 -3.80 -9.40 19.41
C LEU A 5 -4.95 -9.77 18.46
N PRO A 6 -4.79 -9.65 17.14
CA PRO A 6 -5.80 -10.05 16.17
C PRO A 6 -5.98 -11.57 16.17
N ALA A 7 -7.10 -12.05 15.64
CA ALA A 7 -7.34 -13.49 15.44
C ALA A 7 -6.25 -14.16 14.56
N THR A 8 -5.56 -13.36 13.73
CA THR A 8 -4.45 -13.83 12.92
C THR A 8 -3.14 -13.98 13.68
N TYR A 9 -3.05 -13.63 14.97
CA TYR A 9 -1.78 -13.75 15.70
C TYR A 9 -1.36 -15.21 15.92
N VAL A 10 -0.12 -15.54 15.54
CA VAL A 10 0.49 -16.84 15.78
C VAL A 10 1.75 -16.70 16.65
N LYS A 11 1.71 -17.31 17.83
CA LYS A 11 2.84 -17.31 18.77
C LYS A 11 4.04 -18.04 18.17
N GLY A 12 5.22 -17.44 18.25
CA GLY A 12 6.47 -17.99 17.70
C GLY A 12 6.70 -17.73 16.22
N PHE A 13 5.69 -17.21 15.50
CA PHE A 13 5.85 -16.69 14.14
C PHE A 13 5.95 -15.17 14.13
N HIS A 14 5.03 -14.48 14.82
CA HIS A 14 5.00 -13.02 14.84
C HIS A 14 5.95 -12.37 15.85
N ASP A 15 6.36 -11.14 15.51
CA ASP A 15 6.86 -10.17 16.49
C ASP A 15 5.66 -9.57 17.23
N GLU A 16 5.46 -10.01 18.47
CA GLU A 16 4.29 -9.63 19.25
C GLU A 16 4.20 -8.11 19.49
N GLU A 17 5.32 -7.44 19.71
CA GLU A 17 5.30 -6.00 19.96
C GLU A 17 4.85 -5.23 18.73
N LYS A 18 5.33 -5.62 17.54
CA LYS A 18 4.87 -5.03 16.26
C LYS A 18 3.40 -5.30 16.03
N VAL A 19 2.94 -6.53 16.28
CA VAL A 19 1.52 -6.89 16.16
C VAL A 19 0.65 -6.02 17.08
N ARG A 20 1.07 -5.76 18.33
CA ARG A 20 0.32 -4.92 19.27
C ARG A 20 0.31 -3.44 18.90
N ARG A 21 1.29 -2.96 18.13
CA ARG A 21 1.34 -1.59 17.60
C ARG A 21 0.54 -1.42 16.32
N MET A 22 0.35 -2.49 15.54
CA MET A 22 -0.48 -2.46 14.33
C MET A 22 -1.94 -2.16 14.66
N GLU A 23 -2.53 -1.24 13.91
CA GLU A 23 -3.95 -0.93 14.00
C GLU A 23 -4.72 -1.89 13.09
N TYR A 24 -5.70 -2.61 13.65
CA TYR A 24 -6.58 -3.49 12.88
C TYR A 24 -7.98 -2.88 12.81
N ARG A 25 -8.61 -2.98 11.64
CA ARG A 25 -9.96 -2.46 11.38
C ARG A 25 -10.83 -3.54 10.78
N LYS A 26 -12.12 -3.51 11.11
CA LYS A 26 -13.09 -4.41 10.47
C LYS A 26 -13.18 -4.13 8.97
N LEU A 27 -13.15 -5.17 8.17
CA LEU A 27 -13.39 -5.08 6.73
C LEU A 27 -14.90 -5.18 6.47
N GLY A 28 -15.59 -4.04 6.51
CA GLY A 28 -17.04 -3.97 6.34
C GLY A 28 -17.79 -4.91 7.30
N LYS A 29 -18.69 -5.74 6.76
CA LYS A 29 -19.48 -6.73 7.52
C LYS A 29 -18.96 -8.16 7.38
N THR A 30 -17.73 -8.34 6.89
CA THR A 30 -17.17 -9.68 6.60
C THR A 30 -16.78 -10.45 7.87
N GLY A 31 -16.67 -9.77 9.01
CA GLY A 31 -16.13 -10.34 10.25
C GLY A 31 -14.59 -10.39 10.29
N LEU A 32 -13.90 -9.98 9.21
CA LEU A 32 -12.45 -9.93 9.16
C LEU A 32 -11.92 -8.64 9.80
N GLU A 33 -10.79 -8.75 10.50
CA GLU A 33 -10.01 -7.61 11.00
C GLU A 33 -8.69 -7.51 10.23
N VAL A 34 -8.56 -6.47 9.41
CA VAL A 34 -7.41 -6.26 8.53
C VAL A 34 -6.48 -5.21 9.10
N SER A 35 -5.18 -5.40 8.92
CA SER A 35 -4.15 -4.43 9.26
C SER A 35 -4.33 -3.14 8.47
N LYS A 36 -4.06 -1.99 9.10
CA LYS A 36 -4.21 -0.66 8.47
C LYS A 36 -3.39 -0.52 7.19
N ILE A 37 -2.22 -1.13 7.13
CA ILE A 37 -1.44 -1.29 5.89
C ILE A 37 -1.60 -2.74 5.43
N SER A 38 -1.88 -2.93 4.14
CA SER A 38 -1.92 -4.24 3.47
C SER A 38 -0.84 -4.38 2.41
N PHE A 39 -0.48 -5.63 2.11
CA PHE A 39 0.55 -5.93 1.13
C PHE A 39 -0.03 -5.99 -0.28
N GLY A 40 0.43 -5.10 -1.17
CA GLY A 40 0.05 -5.07 -2.58
C GLY A 40 0.93 -5.95 -3.46
N GLY A 41 0.40 -7.08 -3.92
CA GLY A 41 1.11 -8.05 -4.75
C GLY A 41 1.57 -7.53 -6.12
N GLY A 42 1.03 -6.40 -6.60
CA GLY A 42 1.49 -5.76 -7.84
C GLY A 42 2.98 -5.39 -7.82
N ALA A 43 3.54 -5.08 -6.65
CA ALA A 43 4.97 -4.77 -6.51
C ALA A 43 5.88 -5.98 -6.76
N LEU A 44 5.37 -7.20 -6.53
CA LEU A 44 6.09 -8.46 -6.79
C LEU A 44 6.22 -8.77 -8.29
N CYS A 45 5.56 -7.98 -9.13
CA CYS A 45 5.53 -8.15 -10.58
C CYS A 45 6.34 -7.11 -11.34
N ALA A 46 6.97 -6.18 -10.62
CA ALA A 46 7.66 -5.06 -11.26
C ALA A 46 8.86 -5.56 -12.09
N ASN A 47 8.90 -5.20 -13.37
CA ASN A 47 9.99 -5.53 -14.30
C ASN A 47 11.29 -4.73 -14.04
N TYR A 48 11.39 -4.00 -12.92
CA TYR A 48 12.46 -3.05 -12.64
C TYR A 48 13.32 -3.51 -11.46
N GLY A 49 14.21 -4.47 -11.69
CA GLY A 49 15.16 -4.91 -10.66
C GLY A 49 14.51 -5.65 -9.48
N PHE A 50 13.39 -6.34 -9.72
CA PHE A 50 12.78 -7.21 -8.72
C PHE A 50 13.70 -8.40 -8.42
N ASP A 51 14.19 -8.44 -7.19
CA ASP A 51 14.90 -9.58 -6.61
C ASP A 51 13.87 -10.49 -5.94
N LEU A 52 13.80 -11.75 -6.42
CA LEU A 52 12.86 -12.75 -5.92
C LEU A 52 13.08 -13.08 -4.45
N GLU A 53 14.34 -13.27 -4.03
CA GLU A 53 14.67 -13.65 -2.67
C GLU A 53 14.33 -12.52 -1.70
N GLU A 54 14.66 -11.29 -2.08
CA GLU A 54 14.30 -10.10 -1.32
C GLU A 54 12.77 -9.93 -1.25
N GLY A 55 12.05 -10.15 -2.36
CA GLY A 55 10.59 -10.09 -2.39
C GLY A 55 9.95 -11.11 -1.44
N ILE A 56 10.43 -12.36 -1.45
CA ILE A 56 9.99 -13.42 -0.54
C ILE A 56 10.20 -13.03 0.92
N LYS A 57 11.41 -12.56 1.26
CA LYS A 57 11.73 -12.11 2.63
C LYS A 57 10.88 -10.91 3.03
N THR A 58 10.60 -10.00 2.10
CA THR A 58 9.75 -8.84 2.35
C THR A 58 8.32 -9.24 2.72
N VAL A 59 7.73 -10.21 2.00
CA VAL A 59 6.39 -10.75 2.33
C VAL A 59 6.41 -11.37 3.74
N GLN A 60 7.40 -12.20 4.04
CA GLN A 60 7.51 -12.86 5.34
C GLN A 60 7.69 -11.86 6.49
N ASP A 61 8.54 -10.85 6.31
CA ASP A 61 8.79 -9.83 7.34
C ASP A 61 7.58 -8.89 7.52
N ALA A 62 6.79 -8.66 6.46
CA ALA A 62 5.53 -7.94 6.54
C ALA A 62 4.53 -8.68 7.44
N LEU A 63 4.36 -10.00 7.22
CA LEU A 63 3.49 -10.85 8.03
C LEU A 63 3.96 -10.92 9.49
N LYS A 64 5.26 -11.13 9.72
CA LYS A 64 5.87 -11.11 11.06
C LYS A 64 5.61 -9.80 11.81
N SER A 65 5.49 -8.69 11.08
CA SER A 65 5.24 -7.35 11.63
C SER A 65 3.76 -7.03 11.85
N GLY A 66 2.85 -7.98 11.60
CA GLY A 66 1.40 -7.83 11.83
C GLY A 66 0.60 -7.36 10.61
N ILE A 67 1.21 -7.21 9.43
CA ILE A 67 0.41 -7.06 8.20
C ILE A 67 -0.28 -8.39 7.94
N ASN A 68 -1.61 -8.41 7.88
CA ASN A 68 -2.38 -9.66 7.78
C ASN A 68 -3.31 -9.73 6.56
N TYR A 69 -3.24 -8.76 5.64
CA TYR A 69 -4.03 -8.76 4.42
C TYR A 69 -3.13 -8.57 3.19
N ILE A 70 -3.21 -9.51 2.26
CA ILE A 70 -2.46 -9.53 1.00
C ILE A 70 -3.46 -9.48 -0.17
N ASP A 71 -3.30 -8.49 -1.05
CA ASP A 71 -4.02 -8.39 -2.32
C ASP A 71 -3.15 -8.89 -3.46
N THR A 72 -3.72 -9.73 -4.33
CA THR A 72 -3.10 -10.14 -5.58
C THR A 72 -4.15 -10.32 -6.67
N ALA A 73 -3.71 -10.49 -7.92
CA ALA A 73 -4.56 -10.82 -9.06
C ALA A 73 -3.76 -11.53 -10.14
N PRO A 74 -4.36 -12.41 -10.96
CA PRO A 74 -3.63 -13.06 -12.06
C PRO A 74 -3.09 -12.09 -13.11
N TRP A 75 -3.70 -10.91 -13.25
CA TRP A 75 -3.19 -9.90 -14.17
C TRP A 75 -1.95 -9.18 -13.63
N TYR A 76 -1.63 -9.32 -12.35
CA TYR A 76 -0.38 -8.82 -11.79
C TYR A 76 0.77 -9.69 -12.30
N GLY A 77 1.49 -9.16 -13.28
CA GLY A 77 2.63 -9.84 -13.90
C GLY A 77 2.25 -11.15 -14.60
N GLN A 78 1.02 -11.28 -15.12
CA GLN A 78 0.53 -12.49 -15.78
C GLN A 78 0.70 -13.77 -14.92
N GLY A 79 0.33 -13.68 -13.64
CA GLY A 79 0.40 -14.78 -12.67
C GLY A 79 1.64 -14.72 -11.77
N ARG A 80 2.66 -13.94 -12.14
CA ARG A 80 3.92 -13.83 -11.37
C ARG A 80 3.71 -13.42 -9.91
N SER A 81 2.75 -12.55 -9.61
CA SER A 81 2.44 -12.18 -8.22
C SER A 81 2.06 -13.40 -7.38
N GLU A 82 1.17 -14.23 -7.93
CA GLU A 82 0.64 -15.41 -7.26
C GLU A 82 1.73 -16.48 -7.13
N GLU A 83 2.62 -16.63 -8.12
CA GLU A 83 3.77 -17.53 -8.05
C GLU A 83 4.77 -17.13 -6.95
N VAL A 84 5.11 -15.85 -6.85
CA VAL A 84 6.01 -15.34 -5.79
C VAL A 84 5.37 -15.50 -4.42
N LEU A 85 4.08 -15.20 -4.29
CA LEU A 85 3.34 -15.40 -3.04
C LEU A 85 3.28 -16.88 -2.66
N GLY A 86 3.07 -17.78 -3.64
CA GLY A 86 3.09 -19.22 -3.41
C GLY A 86 4.43 -19.70 -2.82
N GLN A 87 5.54 -19.12 -3.28
CA GLN A 87 6.87 -19.38 -2.70
C GLN A 87 7.02 -18.78 -1.31
N ALA A 88 6.61 -17.52 -1.12
CA ALA A 88 6.79 -16.81 0.14
C ALA A 88 5.96 -17.39 1.31
N LEU A 89 4.79 -17.94 1.00
CA LEU A 89 3.81 -18.42 1.98
C LEU A 89 3.96 -19.91 2.32
N LYS A 90 4.87 -20.63 1.67
CA LYS A 90 5.03 -22.10 1.83
C LYS A 90 5.17 -22.54 3.29
N ASP A 91 5.92 -21.79 4.09
CA ASP A 91 6.22 -22.09 5.49
C ASP A 91 5.60 -21.07 6.46
N VAL A 92 4.58 -20.33 6.00
CA VAL A 92 3.86 -19.33 6.80
C VAL A 92 2.59 -19.98 7.39
N PRO A 93 2.30 -19.83 8.69
CA PRO A 93 1.06 -20.32 9.28
C PRO A 93 -0.16 -19.77 8.54
N ARG A 94 -1.04 -20.63 8.04
CA ARG A 94 -2.15 -20.21 7.14
C ARG A 94 -3.09 -19.23 7.83
N GLU A 95 -3.32 -19.39 9.13
CA GLU A 95 -4.16 -18.54 9.97
C GLU A 95 -3.57 -17.14 10.19
N SER A 96 -2.29 -16.91 9.87
CA SER A 96 -1.62 -15.63 10.11
C SER A 96 -1.96 -14.52 9.10
N TYR A 97 -2.66 -14.85 8.02
CA TYR A 97 -2.99 -13.89 6.97
C TYR A 97 -4.31 -14.20 6.24
N TYR A 98 -4.88 -13.15 5.66
CA TYR A 98 -5.91 -13.18 4.66
C TYR A 98 -5.27 -12.91 3.29
N ILE A 99 -5.66 -13.70 2.29
CA ILE A 99 -5.26 -13.50 0.90
C ILE A 99 -6.52 -13.31 0.06
N ALA A 100 -6.56 -12.22 -0.70
CA ALA A 100 -7.64 -11.93 -1.62
C ALA A 100 -7.11 -12.01 -3.06
N THR A 101 -7.82 -12.75 -3.92
CA THR A 101 -7.59 -12.77 -5.37
C THR A 101 -8.92 -12.57 -6.10
N LYS A 102 -9.03 -11.44 -6.81
CA LYS A 102 -10.24 -10.93 -7.52
C LYS A 102 -11.49 -10.67 -6.66
N ASN A 103 -12.40 -9.86 -7.22
CA ASN A 103 -13.64 -9.29 -6.65
C ASN A 103 -13.46 -8.05 -5.73
N LEU A 104 -14.48 -7.18 -5.75
CA LEU A 104 -14.49 -5.81 -5.22
C LEU A 104 -14.48 -5.77 -3.69
N GLY A 105 -13.33 -5.47 -3.09
CA GLY A 105 -13.25 -4.85 -1.77
C GLY A 105 -13.16 -3.34 -1.91
N VAL A 106 -13.92 -2.57 -1.12
CA VAL A 106 -13.69 -1.12 -1.00
C VAL A 106 -12.45 -0.94 -0.12
N ILE A 107 -11.28 -0.90 -0.74
CA ILE A 107 -9.98 -0.66 -0.12
C ILE A 107 -9.32 0.56 -0.79
N SER A 108 -8.48 1.28 -0.06
CA SER A 108 -7.64 2.32 -0.69
C SER A 108 -6.51 1.60 -1.43
N ALA A 109 -6.72 1.34 -2.71
CA ALA A 109 -5.86 0.47 -3.51
C ALA A 109 -4.60 1.17 -4.09
N ALA A 110 -4.44 2.48 -3.87
CA ALA A 110 -3.55 3.29 -4.70
C ALA A 110 -2.84 4.43 -3.97
N ALA A 111 -2.35 4.22 -2.74
CA ALA A 111 -1.56 5.25 -2.03
C ALA A 111 -0.35 5.73 -2.86
N HIS A 112 0.32 4.80 -3.56
CA HIS A 112 1.43 5.12 -4.46
C HIS A 112 1.00 5.40 -5.91
N GLY A 113 -0.29 5.27 -6.24
CA GLY A 113 -0.84 5.49 -7.58
C GLY A 113 -0.08 4.75 -8.68
N LEU A 114 0.10 3.42 -8.58
CA LEU A 114 0.84 2.61 -9.58
C LEU A 114 2.26 3.14 -9.90
N GLY A 115 2.93 3.73 -8.91
CA GLY A 115 4.27 4.29 -9.04
C GLY A 115 4.30 5.80 -9.30
N LEU A 116 3.16 6.42 -9.60
CA LEU A 116 3.03 7.87 -9.83
C LEU A 116 3.58 8.71 -8.67
N LEU A 117 3.37 8.25 -7.44
CA LEU A 117 3.79 8.91 -6.20
C LEU A 117 4.92 8.15 -5.51
N THR A 118 5.94 7.75 -6.28
CA THR A 118 7.17 7.13 -5.76
C THR A 118 8.39 7.86 -6.29
N ASN A 119 9.55 7.69 -5.65
CA ASN A 119 10.79 8.34 -6.10
C ASN A 119 11.26 7.86 -7.50
N ALA A 120 10.82 6.68 -7.96
CA ALA A 120 11.07 6.23 -9.34
C ALA A 120 10.27 7.04 -10.39
N GLY A 121 9.17 7.69 -9.96
CA GLY A 121 8.23 8.34 -10.85
C GLY A 121 7.35 7.36 -11.65
N PRO A 122 6.40 7.90 -12.44
CA PRO A 122 5.45 7.08 -13.18
C PRO A 122 6.14 6.29 -14.30
N PRO A 123 5.83 4.99 -14.46
CA PRO A 123 6.35 4.20 -15.58
C PRO A 123 5.78 4.69 -16.93
N PRO A 124 6.43 4.37 -18.06
CA PRO A 124 5.99 4.84 -19.38
C PRO A 124 4.53 4.46 -19.71
N TRP A 125 4.16 3.22 -19.37
CA TRP A 125 2.83 2.64 -19.58
C TRP A 125 1.75 3.16 -18.63
N HIS A 126 2.09 4.01 -17.65
CA HIS A 126 1.14 4.45 -16.64
C HIS A 126 -0.10 5.11 -17.29
N PRO A 127 -1.34 4.83 -16.82
CA PRO A 127 -2.56 5.29 -17.48
C PRO A 127 -2.86 6.79 -17.28
N ALA A 128 -2.16 7.45 -16.35
CA ALA A 128 -2.29 8.89 -16.11
C ALA A 128 -1.97 9.73 -17.36
N THR A 129 -2.54 10.93 -17.43
CA THR A 129 -2.27 11.90 -18.49
C THR A 129 -0.81 12.38 -18.44
N ASP A 130 -0.31 12.97 -19.54
CA ASP A 130 1.05 13.52 -19.57
C ASP A 130 1.26 14.63 -18.54
N GLU A 131 0.24 15.45 -18.28
CA GLU A 131 0.26 16.46 -17.21
C GLU A 131 0.45 15.78 -15.84
N GLN A 132 -0.37 14.77 -15.52
CA GLN A 132 -0.27 14.03 -14.26
C GLN A 132 1.09 13.34 -14.12
N LYS A 133 1.59 12.71 -15.20
CA LYS A 133 2.91 12.08 -15.20
C LYS A 133 4.03 13.11 -14.97
N ALA A 134 3.93 14.29 -15.58
CA ALA A 134 4.89 15.37 -15.38
C ALA A 134 4.89 15.89 -13.94
N LEU A 135 3.71 16.02 -13.32
CA LEU A 135 3.59 16.35 -11.90
C LEU A 135 4.21 15.29 -10.99
N GLY A 136 3.95 14.00 -11.27
CA GLY A 136 4.57 12.88 -10.54
C GLY A 136 6.09 12.90 -10.62
N ARG A 137 6.66 13.09 -11.82
CA ARG A 137 8.11 13.25 -12.01
C ARG A 137 8.67 14.46 -11.26
N LYS A 138 7.96 15.59 -11.29
CA LYS A 138 8.38 16.81 -10.57
C LYS A 138 8.38 16.60 -9.06
N ALA A 139 7.35 15.94 -8.51
CA ALA A 139 7.29 15.60 -7.09
C ALA A 139 8.43 14.67 -6.69
N ALA A 140 8.70 13.62 -7.48
CA ALA A 140 9.81 12.69 -7.25
C ALA A 140 11.16 13.42 -7.24
N ALA A 141 11.40 14.32 -8.21
CA ALA A 141 12.63 15.10 -8.27
C ALA A 141 12.83 15.99 -7.03
N VAL A 142 11.77 16.65 -6.54
CA VAL A 142 11.82 17.46 -5.32
C VAL A 142 12.15 16.60 -4.09
N CYS A 143 11.52 15.44 -3.96
CA CYS A 143 11.76 14.49 -2.88
C CYS A 143 13.20 13.95 -2.90
N LEU A 144 13.69 13.52 -4.07
CA LEU A 144 15.06 13.04 -4.26
C LEU A 144 16.10 14.11 -3.91
N GLN A 145 15.93 15.34 -4.41
CA GLN A 145 16.84 16.45 -4.10
C GLN A 145 16.91 16.74 -2.59
N ARG A 146 15.81 16.50 -1.88
CA ARG A 146 15.73 16.71 -0.43
C ARG A 146 16.01 15.44 0.37
N GLY A 147 16.33 14.32 -0.26
CA GLY A 147 16.56 13.05 0.44
C GLY A 147 15.34 12.58 1.24
N VAL A 148 14.15 12.69 0.64
CA VAL A 148 12.86 12.26 1.21
C VAL A 148 12.24 11.20 0.30
N GLU A 149 11.58 10.20 0.88
CA GLU A 149 10.87 9.18 0.11
C GLU A 149 9.43 9.63 -0.21
N LEU A 150 9.14 9.92 -1.48
CA LEU A 150 7.81 10.36 -1.91
C LEU A 150 6.72 9.34 -1.56
N GLY A 151 7.01 8.04 -1.68
CA GLY A 151 6.07 6.97 -1.32
C GLY A 151 5.64 7.05 0.14
N LYS A 152 6.57 7.36 1.06
CA LYS A 152 6.28 7.55 2.48
C LYS A 152 5.30 8.70 2.72
N LEU A 153 5.52 9.83 2.03
CA LEU A 153 4.63 10.99 2.13
C LEU A 153 3.23 10.67 1.62
N ALA A 154 3.15 9.98 0.48
CA ALA A 154 1.90 9.59 -0.14
C ALA A 154 1.11 8.63 0.76
N LEU A 155 1.76 7.59 1.29
CA LEU A 155 1.13 6.64 2.21
C LEU A 155 0.68 7.33 3.51
N TYR A 156 1.52 8.16 4.12
CA TYR A 156 1.15 8.92 5.31
C TYR A 156 -0.07 9.80 5.05
N TYR A 157 -0.08 10.54 3.95
CA TYR A 157 -1.21 11.39 3.57
C TYR A 157 -2.47 10.56 3.37
N SER A 158 -2.41 9.45 2.62
CA SER A 158 -3.54 8.54 2.42
C SER A 158 -4.09 7.99 3.74
N MET A 159 -3.23 7.61 4.69
CA MET A 159 -3.67 7.12 6.01
C MET A 159 -4.41 8.16 6.86
N LYS A 160 -4.31 9.45 6.52
CA LYS A 160 -5.10 10.53 7.13
C LYS A 160 -6.44 10.75 6.43
N LEU A 161 -6.64 10.21 5.23
CA LEU A 161 -7.89 10.32 4.47
C LEU A 161 -8.87 9.23 4.92
N GLY A 162 -9.83 9.60 5.77
CA GLY A 162 -11.06 8.83 6.05
C GLY A 162 -10.90 7.49 6.78
N GLU A 163 -12.05 6.82 6.96
CA GLU A 163 -12.18 5.54 7.66
C GLU A 163 -12.04 4.33 6.71
N VAL A 164 -10.95 4.26 5.96
CA VAL A 164 -10.65 3.09 5.13
C VAL A 164 -10.17 1.93 6.02
N SER A 165 -10.64 0.70 5.79
CA SER A 165 -10.22 -0.47 6.58
C SER A 165 -8.74 -0.81 6.42
N THR A 166 -8.20 -0.69 5.20
CA THR A 166 -6.78 -0.93 4.91
C THR A 166 -6.30 -0.15 3.69
N PHE A 167 -5.01 0.22 3.70
CA PHE A 167 -4.31 0.89 2.61
C PHE A 167 -3.40 -0.09 1.91
N LEU A 168 -3.75 -0.41 0.66
CA LEU A 168 -2.98 -1.34 -0.14
C LEU A 168 -1.68 -0.70 -0.59
N THR A 169 -0.57 -1.31 -0.18
CA THR A 169 0.74 -0.71 -0.29
C THR A 169 1.69 -1.65 -1.00
N GLY A 170 2.19 -1.23 -2.17
CA GLY A 170 3.23 -1.95 -2.88
C GLY A 170 4.58 -1.80 -2.19
N MET A 171 5.23 -2.92 -1.86
CA MET A 171 6.57 -2.97 -1.29
C MET A 171 7.28 -4.26 -1.69
N GLN A 172 8.33 -4.14 -2.48
CA GLN A 172 9.09 -5.29 -3.01
C GLN A 172 10.46 -5.49 -2.33
N THR A 173 10.83 -4.61 -1.39
CA THR A 173 12.06 -4.71 -0.60
C THR A 173 11.78 -4.49 0.88
N ARG A 174 12.60 -5.06 1.77
CA ARG A 174 12.49 -4.85 3.21
C ARG A 174 12.73 -3.39 3.60
N GLN A 175 13.52 -2.65 2.83
CA GLN A 175 13.68 -1.21 3.00
C GLN A 175 12.35 -0.47 2.82
N LEU A 176 11.60 -0.76 1.73
CA LEU A 176 10.29 -0.16 1.50
C LEU A 176 9.28 -0.59 2.58
N LEU A 177 9.33 -1.85 3.02
CA LEU A 177 8.53 -2.30 4.18
C LEU A 177 8.82 -1.45 5.42
N GLN A 178 10.09 -1.23 5.78
CA GLN A 178 10.43 -0.40 6.95
C GLN A 178 9.97 1.05 6.78
N ILE A 179 10.10 1.62 5.58
CA ILE A 179 9.62 2.98 5.29
C ILE A 179 8.10 3.08 5.49
N ASN A 180 7.35 2.09 5.00
CA ASN A 180 5.90 2.06 5.12
C ASN A 180 5.44 1.85 6.57
N LEU A 181 6.09 0.95 7.31
CA LEU A 181 5.83 0.75 8.74
C LEU A 181 6.16 2.02 9.54
N ALA A 182 7.27 2.69 9.25
CA ALA A 182 7.62 3.95 9.91
C ALA A 182 6.61 5.07 9.60
N ALA A 183 6.09 5.16 8.37
CA ALA A 183 5.02 6.11 8.03
C ALA A 183 3.77 5.90 8.89
N PHE A 184 3.47 4.65 9.25
CA PHE A 184 2.34 4.30 10.11
C PHE A 184 2.64 4.51 11.60
N GLU A 185 3.74 3.94 12.10
CA GLU A 185 4.06 3.92 13.53
C GLU A 185 4.58 5.27 14.04
N GLN A 186 5.42 5.94 13.24
CA GLN A 186 6.17 7.13 13.65
C GLN A 186 5.68 8.41 12.95
N GLY A 187 4.96 8.26 11.83
CA GLY A 187 4.53 9.38 11.01
C GLY A 187 5.68 9.99 10.20
N LEU A 188 5.60 11.30 10.00
CA LEU A 188 6.59 12.07 9.25
C LEU A 188 7.47 12.89 10.19
N THR A 189 8.77 12.90 9.91
CA THR A 189 9.73 13.85 10.49
C THR A 189 9.40 15.29 10.09
N GLU A 190 9.93 16.28 10.80
CA GLU A 190 9.73 17.70 10.47
C GLU A 190 10.09 18.02 9.02
N LYS A 191 11.25 17.54 8.58
CA LYS A 191 11.71 17.66 7.18
C LYS A 191 10.72 17.05 6.18
N GLU A 192 10.19 15.87 6.47
CA GLU A 192 9.20 15.21 5.61
C GLU A 192 7.87 15.98 5.58
N GLN A 193 7.44 16.56 6.70
CA GLN A 193 6.25 17.40 6.77
C GLN A 193 6.41 18.69 5.96
N GLU A 194 7.57 19.35 6.03
CA GLU A 194 7.89 20.52 5.22
C GLU A 194 7.86 20.20 3.72
N VAL A 195 8.40 19.05 3.32
CA VAL A 195 8.36 18.60 1.91
C VAL A 195 6.94 18.30 1.48
N LEU A 196 6.15 17.60 2.29
CA LEU A 196 4.74 17.34 1.99
C LEU A 196 3.95 18.65 1.81
N LEU A 197 4.18 19.64 2.69
CA LEU A 197 3.55 20.96 2.60
C LEU A 197 3.99 21.73 1.35
N TYR A 198 5.27 21.63 0.97
CA TYR A 198 5.77 22.23 -0.25
C TYR A 198 5.11 21.60 -1.48
N LEU A 199 5.03 20.27 -1.54
CA LEU A 199 4.41 19.56 -2.65
C LEU A 199 2.93 19.93 -2.80
N SER A 200 2.16 19.95 -1.71
CA SER A 200 0.73 20.28 -1.75
C SER A 200 0.47 21.72 -2.19
N LYS A 201 1.35 22.66 -1.86
CA LYS A 201 1.21 24.09 -2.22
C LYS A 201 1.76 24.45 -3.60
N ASN A 202 2.75 23.71 -4.12
CA ASN A 202 3.53 24.16 -5.28
C ASN A 202 3.61 23.15 -6.44
N VAL A 203 3.28 21.88 -6.21
CA VAL A 203 3.41 20.82 -7.22
C VAL A 203 2.07 20.14 -7.45
N LEU A 204 1.50 19.54 -6.42
CA LEU A 204 0.27 18.75 -6.46
C LEU A 204 -0.94 19.61 -6.06
N THR A 205 -1.10 20.76 -6.72
CA THR A 205 -2.11 21.78 -6.36
C THR A 205 -3.49 21.54 -6.97
N LYS A 206 -3.57 20.74 -8.04
CA LYS A 206 -4.83 20.36 -8.68
C LYS A 206 -5.31 19.02 -8.13
N SER A 207 -6.58 18.96 -7.76
CA SER A 207 -7.25 17.69 -7.58
C SER A 207 -7.64 17.13 -8.94
N PHE A 208 -7.33 15.86 -9.16
CA PHE A 208 -7.78 15.08 -10.31
C PHE A 208 -8.73 13.96 -9.88
N ASN A 209 -9.26 14.03 -8.65
CA ASN A 209 -10.18 13.03 -8.12
C ASN A 209 -11.56 13.14 -8.80
N TRP A 210 -12.27 12.02 -8.82
CA TRP A 210 -13.62 11.91 -9.36
C TRP A 210 -14.71 12.15 -8.29
N GLU A 211 -14.34 12.75 -7.15
CA GLU A 211 -15.30 13.00 -6.06
C GLU A 211 -16.50 13.79 -6.60
N GLY A 212 -17.69 13.21 -6.47
CA GLY A 212 -18.95 13.74 -7.01
C GLY A 212 -19.38 13.18 -8.37
N ILE A 213 -18.47 12.76 -9.24
CA ILE A 213 -18.78 12.26 -10.61
C ILE A 213 -18.99 10.74 -10.62
N GLU A 214 -18.19 10.00 -9.86
CA GLU A 214 -18.22 8.53 -9.87
C GLU A 214 -19.36 7.94 -9.03
N LEU A 215 -19.77 8.58 -7.93
CA LEU A 215 -20.85 8.06 -7.08
C LEU A 215 -22.19 8.06 -7.83
N GLU A 216 -22.54 9.15 -8.51
CA GLU A 216 -23.78 9.22 -9.30
C GLU A 216 -23.78 8.20 -10.45
N ARG A 217 -22.67 8.11 -11.19
CA ARG A 217 -22.52 7.14 -12.29
C ARG A 217 -22.53 5.69 -11.80
N TYR A 218 -21.83 5.39 -10.71
CA TYR A 218 -21.80 4.07 -10.09
C TYR A 218 -23.20 3.64 -9.64
N TRP A 219 -23.91 4.50 -8.88
CA TRP A 219 -25.26 4.19 -8.42
C TRP A 219 -26.26 4.11 -9.57
N ALA A 220 -26.12 4.92 -10.62
CA ALA A 220 -26.93 4.80 -11.83
C ALA A 220 -26.70 3.47 -12.58
N ALA A 221 -25.44 3.01 -12.65
CA ALA A 221 -25.10 1.73 -13.27
C ALA A 221 -25.54 0.51 -12.45
N ILE A 222 -25.52 0.61 -11.11
CA ILE A 222 -25.99 -0.45 -10.19
C ILE A 222 -27.52 -0.56 -10.21
N LYS A 223 -28.26 0.56 -10.32
CA LYS A 223 -29.74 0.56 -10.35
C LYS A 223 -30.36 0.02 -11.65
N ASN A 224 -29.56 -0.10 -12.72
CA ASN A 224 -29.99 -0.62 -14.02
C ASN A 224 -29.62 -2.09 -14.25
N LYS A 225 -29.33 -2.84 -13.18
CA LYS A 225 -29.16 -4.31 -13.15
C LYS A 225 -30.15 -4.90 -12.16
#